data_AF-A0A1M6EYE9-F1
#
_entry.id   AF-A0A1M6EYE9-F1
#
_cell.length_a   1.000
_cell.length_b   1.000
_cell.length_c   1.000
_cell.angle_alpha   90.00
_cell.angle_beta   90.00
_cell.angle_gamma   90.00
#
_symmetry.space_group_name_H-M   'P 1'
#
loop_
_entity.id
_entity.type
_entity.pdbx_description
1 polymer ?
#
loop_
_entity_poly.entity_id
_entity_poly.type
_entity_poly.pdbx_seq_one_letter_code
_entity_poly.pdbx_strand_id
1 'polypeptide(L)'
;MLNIQLARKYGVAIFEIAKEENQLEKYGKELAQVSHDLFSQADLKGFLTNPQVQPQAKKDLITKLLQGEVSDLMFKFLLLLVDKRRIVLLEAINECYQEMSNKAQGIVIADVTSAFDLKSELKASLGSKLEEVTGKKVQLRMHEDKGIIGGVVVKIGDRRIDGSVTGRLQALKAELMASN
;
A
#
# COMPACT_ATOMS: atom_id res chain seq x y z
N MET A 1 -8.86 12.73 -11.47
CA MET A 1 -7.44 12.50 -11.85
C MET A 1 -6.47 13.53 -11.26
N LEU A 2 -6.85 14.81 -11.07
CA LEU A 2 -5.95 15.85 -10.54
C LEU A 2 -5.29 15.53 -9.17
N ASN A 3 -6.01 14.83 -8.29
CA ASN A 3 -5.57 14.53 -6.93
C ASN A 3 -4.42 13.52 -6.86
N ILE A 4 -4.39 12.53 -7.76
CA ILE A 4 -3.36 11.47 -7.77
C ILE A 4 -2.02 12.03 -8.24
N GLN A 5 -2.02 12.86 -9.28
CA GLN A 5 -0.78 13.46 -9.78
C GLN A 5 -0.15 14.38 -8.74
N LEU A 6 -0.97 15.08 -7.96
CA LEU A 6 -0.50 15.93 -6.88
C LEU A 6 0.02 15.12 -5.69
N ALA A 7 -0.72 14.08 -5.28
CA ALA A 7 -0.26 13.14 -4.26
C ALA A 7 1.10 12.53 -4.64
N ARG A 8 1.28 12.15 -5.91
CA ARG A 8 2.55 11.65 -6.42
C ARG A 8 3.69 12.65 -6.26
N LYS A 9 3.48 13.95 -6.54
CA LYS A 9 4.51 14.99 -6.35
C LYS A 9 4.95 15.07 -4.88
N TYR A 10 4.01 15.06 -3.96
CA TYR A 10 4.31 15.06 -2.52
C TYR A 10 4.97 13.76 -2.06
N GLY A 11 4.51 12.62 -2.56
CA GLY A 11 5.09 11.31 -2.30
C GLY A 11 6.55 11.22 -2.78
N VAL A 12 6.85 11.75 -3.96
CA VAL A 12 8.22 11.85 -4.48
C VAL A 12 9.07 12.74 -3.58
N ALA A 13 8.58 13.92 -3.19
CA ALA A 13 9.34 14.85 -2.36
C ALA A 13 9.73 14.24 -1.00
N ILE A 14 8.79 13.59 -0.30
CA ILE A 14 9.10 12.96 0.99
C ILE A 14 9.96 11.70 0.80
N PHE A 15 9.81 10.98 -0.31
CA PHE A 15 10.68 9.85 -0.68
C PHE A 15 12.13 10.27 -0.95
N GLU A 16 12.35 11.37 -1.67
CA GLU A 16 13.69 11.90 -1.94
C GLU A 16 14.40 12.28 -0.64
N ILE A 17 13.73 13.03 0.24
CA ILE A 17 14.27 13.39 1.56
C ILE A 17 14.56 12.13 2.39
N ALA A 18 13.62 11.18 2.40
CA ALA A 18 13.79 9.93 3.11
C ALA A 18 14.99 9.10 2.61
N LYS A 19 15.26 9.17 1.31
CA LYS A 19 16.41 8.51 0.67
C LYS A 19 17.71 9.22 1.01
N GLU A 20 17.74 10.55 0.98
CA GLU A 20 18.91 11.35 1.35
C GLU A 20 19.32 11.11 2.81
N GLU A 21 18.35 11.01 3.71
CA GLU A 21 18.60 10.74 5.13
C GLU A 21 18.78 9.25 5.47
N ASN A 22 18.68 8.35 4.48
CA ASN A 22 18.67 6.89 4.68
C ASN A 22 17.63 6.39 5.70
N GLN A 23 16.50 7.09 5.82
CA GLN A 23 15.40 6.78 6.77
C GLN A 23 14.12 6.33 6.05
N LEU A 24 14.23 5.72 4.86
CA LEU A 24 13.11 5.22 4.06
C LEU A 24 12.12 4.36 4.85
N GLU A 25 12.62 3.36 5.58
CA GLU A 25 11.74 2.47 6.36
C GLU A 25 11.05 3.18 7.52
N LYS A 26 11.76 4.09 8.18
CA LYS A 26 11.24 4.81 9.34
C LYS A 26 10.12 5.76 8.92
N TYR A 27 10.39 6.60 7.91
CA TYR A 27 9.38 7.53 7.40
C TYR A 27 8.21 6.82 6.73
N GLY A 28 8.45 5.68 6.07
CA GLY A 28 7.37 4.83 5.57
C GLY A 28 6.46 4.30 6.67
N LYS A 29 7.03 3.86 7.79
CA LYS A 29 6.25 3.40 8.96
C LYS A 29 5.48 4.54 9.61
N GLU A 30 6.13 5.66 9.87
CA GLU A 30 5.48 6.84 10.46
C GLU A 30 4.33 7.33 9.56
N LEU A 31 4.54 7.43 8.25
CA LEU A 31 3.52 7.85 7.29
C LEU A 31 2.33 6.87 7.25
N ALA A 32 2.60 5.57 7.31
CA ALA A 32 1.55 4.55 7.35
C ALA A 32 0.76 4.60 8.67
N GLN A 33 1.44 4.77 9.81
CA GLN A 33 0.81 4.91 11.13
C GLN A 33 -0.08 6.14 11.17
N VAL A 34 0.45 7.32 10.82
CA VAL A 34 -0.33 8.56 10.79
C VAL A 34 -1.52 8.45 9.84
N SER A 35 -1.31 7.90 8.64
CA SER A 35 -2.41 7.69 7.70
C SER A 35 -3.48 6.76 8.28
N HIS A 36 -3.09 5.74 9.04
CA HIS A 36 -4.04 4.84 9.69
C HIS A 36 -4.77 5.51 10.84
N ASP A 37 -4.06 6.18 11.75
CA ASP A 37 -4.62 6.79 12.96
C ASP A 37 -5.60 7.91 12.62
N LEU A 38 -5.27 8.74 11.62
CA LEU A 38 -6.12 9.85 11.21
C LEU A 38 -7.35 9.43 10.40
N PHE A 39 -7.28 8.31 9.66
CA PHE A 39 -8.34 7.89 8.73
C PHE A 39 -9.09 6.62 9.15
N SER A 40 -8.64 5.92 10.20
CA SER A 40 -9.36 4.78 10.79
C SER A 40 -10.68 5.21 11.45
N GLN A 41 -10.73 6.42 12.02
CA GLN A 41 -11.93 6.97 12.62
C GLN A 41 -12.69 7.86 11.63
N ALA A 42 -13.96 7.52 11.37
CA ALA A 42 -14.80 8.24 10.42
C ALA A 42 -14.97 9.73 10.78
N ASP A 43 -15.06 10.05 12.08
CA ASP A 43 -15.21 11.42 12.56
C ASP A 43 -13.94 12.25 12.31
N LEU A 44 -12.76 11.69 12.55
CA LEU A 44 -11.48 12.34 12.27
C LEU A 44 -11.28 12.53 10.76
N LYS A 45 -11.57 11.51 9.97
CA LYS A 45 -11.57 11.58 8.50
C LYS A 45 -12.50 12.68 8.00
N GLY A 46 -13.73 12.74 8.52
CA GLY A 46 -14.69 13.79 8.18
C GLY A 46 -14.19 15.19 8.54
N PHE A 47 -13.64 15.37 9.74
CA PHE A 47 -13.10 16.64 10.21
C PHE A 47 -11.91 17.13 9.35
N LEU A 48 -10.97 16.23 9.03
CA LEU A 48 -9.79 16.56 8.24
C LEU A 48 -10.12 16.83 6.77
N THR A 49 -11.11 16.13 6.22
CA THR A 49 -11.55 16.30 4.83
C THR A 49 -12.50 17.47 4.62
N ASN A 50 -13.17 17.94 5.67
CA ASN A 50 -14.12 19.07 5.57
C ASN A 50 -13.40 20.40 5.27
N PRO A 51 -13.69 21.07 4.14
CA PRO A 51 -13.05 22.34 3.78
C PRO A 51 -13.51 23.54 4.61
N GLN A 52 -14.64 23.44 5.33
CA GLN A 52 -15.18 24.51 6.18
C GLN A 52 -14.44 24.64 7.52
N VAL A 53 -13.75 23.58 7.94
CA VAL A 53 -12.95 23.59 9.16
C VAL A 53 -11.70 24.43 8.94
N GLN A 54 -11.45 25.40 9.82
CA GLN A 54 -10.30 26.28 9.73
C GLN A 54 -8.98 25.47 9.77
N PRO A 55 -7.97 25.84 8.96
CA PRO A 55 -6.66 25.18 8.99
C PRO A 55 -6.03 25.16 10.38
N GLN A 56 -6.23 26.21 11.18
CA GLN A 56 -5.70 26.28 12.54
C GLN A 56 -6.24 25.16 13.44
N ALA A 57 -7.57 24.93 13.42
CA ALA A 57 -8.18 23.86 14.21
C ALA A 57 -7.67 22.47 13.79
N LYS A 58 -7.39 22.26 12.49
CA LYS A 58 -6.78 21.03 12.00
C LYS A 58 -5.34 20.87 12.47
N LYS A 59 -4.55 21.95 12.43
CA LYS A 59 -3.18 21.95 12.95
C LYS A 59 -3.17 21.62 14.44
N ASP A 60 -4.02 22.25 15.24
CA ASP A 60 -4.07 22.02 16.67
C ASP A 60 -4.41 20.55 17.00
N LEU A 61 -5.29 19.93 16.21
CA LEU A 61 -5.62 18.51 16.34
C LEU A 61 -4.41 17.61 15.97
N ILE A 62 -3.76 17.87 14.83
CA ILE A 62 -2.57 17.13 14.41
C ILE A 62 -1.44 17.27 15.44
N THR A 63 -1.21 18.49 15.94
CA THR A 63 -0.23 18.74 17.01
C THR A 63 -0.57 17.93 18.25
N LYS A 64 -1.82 17.96 18.73
CA LYS A 64 -2.19 17.19 19.94
C LYS A 64 -2.04 15.68 19.79
N LEU A 65 -2.27 15.15 18.59
CA LEU A 65 -2.23 13.71 18.36
C LEU A 65 -0.84 13.18 18.03
N LEU A 66 0.00 13.96 17.34
CA LEU A 66 1.24 13.46 16.74
C LEU A 66 2.51 14.14 17.27
N GLN A 67 2.38 15.18 18.09
CA GLN A 67 3.55 15.85 18.66
C GLN A 67 4.30 14.89 19.61
N GLY A 68 5.51 14.52 19.22
CA GLY A 68 6.38 13.60 19.97
C GLY A 68 6.29 12.13 19.53
N GLU A 69 5.27 11.76 18.75
CA GLU A 69 5.09 10.38 18.23
C GLU A 69 5.79 10.18 16.88
N VAL A 70 5.96 11.26 16.10
CA VAL A 70 6.58 11.22 14.77
C VAL A 70 7.82 12.10 14.69
N SER A 71 8.65 11.87 13.67
CA SER A 71 9.81 12.71 13.39
C SER A 71 9.42 14.16 13.10
N ASP A 72 10.32 15.10 13.40
CA ASP A 72 10.11 16.53 13.17
C ASP A 72 9.86 16.85 11.68
N LEU A 73 10.54 16.13 10.78
CA LEU A 73 10.31 16.21 9.35
C LEU A 73 8.86 15.81 8.99
N MET A 74 8.41 14.66 9.49
CA MET A 74 7.07 14.14 9.21
C MET A 74 5.99 15.06 9.79
N PHE A 75 6.21 15.58 10.99
CA PHE A 75 5.33 16.56 11.61
C PHE A 75 5.20 17.84 10.78
N LYS A 76 6.33 18.43 10.36
CA LYS A 76 6.35 19.62 9.48
C LYS A 76 5.66 19.35 8.15
N PHE A 77 5.85 18.16 7.59
CA PHE A 77 5.20 17.74 6.34
C PHE A 77 3.67 17.70 6.48
N LEU A 78 3.14 17.17 7.58
CA LEU A 78 1.70 17.16 7.86
C LEU A 78 1.14 18.57 8.02
N LEU A 79 1.84 19.44 8.75
CA LEU A 79 1.44 20.85 8.88
C LEU A 79 1.41 21.57 7.54
N LEU A 80 2.40 21.32 6.67
CA LEU A 80 2.43 21.84 5.31
C LEU A 80 1.23 21.36 4.48
N LEU A 81 0.85 20.08 4.60
CA LEU A 81 -0.33 19.54 3.92
C LEU A 81 -1.61 20.22 4.42
N VAL A 82 -1.73 20.49 5.72
CA VAL A 82 -2.87 21.26 6.26
C VAL A 82 -2.89 22.69 5.73
N ASP A 83 -1.75 23.38 5.71
CA ASP A 83 -1.63 24.75 5.19
C ASP A 83 -2.04 24.86 3.73
N LYS A 84 -1.63 23.87 2.93
CA LYS A 84 -2.00 23.81 1.51
C LYS A 84 -3.40 23.24 1.28
N ARG A 85 -4.16 22.90 2.34
CA ARG A 85 -5.47 22.24 2.31
C ARG A 85 -5.46 20.90 1.55
N ARG A 86 -4.34 20.18 1.62
CA ARG A 86 -4.03 18.94 0.90
C ARG A 86 -3.97 17.71 1.80
N ILE A 87 -4.37 17.82 3.06
CA ILE A 87 -4.37 16.70 4.03
C ILE A 87 -5.25 15.52 3.56
N VAL A 88 -6.27 15.78 2.74
CA VAL A 88 -7.12 14.75 2.11
C VAL A 88 -6.32 13.80 1.21
N LEU A 89 -5.17 14.24 0.72
CA LEU A 89 -4.31 13.44 -0.14
C LEU A 89 -3.39 12.50 0.65
N LEU A 90 -3.44 12.51 1.99
CA LEU A 90 -2.48 11.76 2.81
C LEU A 90 -2.51 10.26 2.53
N GLU A 91 -3.70 9.65 2.41
CA GLU A 91 -3.85 8.23 2.04
C GLU A 91 -3.17 7.94 0.69
N ALA A 92 -3.41 8.77 -0.33
CA ALA A 92 -2.81 8.63 -1.66
C ALA A 92 -1.30 8.90 -1.68
N ILE A 93 -0.81 9.83 -0.84
CA ILE A 93 0.62 10.10 -0.67
C ILE A 93 1.30 8.89 -0.05
N ASN A 94 0.69 8.29 0.98
CA ASN A 94 1.20 7.08 1.62
C ASN A 94 1.28 5.92 0.61
N GLU A 95 0.24 5.68 -0.17
CA GLU A 95 0.26 4.66 -1.24
C GLU A 95 1.41 4.89 -2.23
N CYS A 96 1.57 6.12 -2.74
CA CYS A 96 2.65 6.46 -3.67
C CYS A 96 4.02 6.24 -3.03
N TYR A 97 4.19 6.64 -1.77
CA TYR A 97 5.45 6.48 -1.04
C TYR A 97 5.80 5.01 -0.86
N GLN A 98 4.85 4.18 -0.43
CA GLN A 98 5.05 2.75 -0.23
C GLN A 98 5.45 2.07 -1.55
N GLU A 99 4.79 2.43 -2.65
CA GLU A 99 5.17 1.92 -3.98
C GLU A 99 6.60 2.28 -4.35
N MET A 100 7.03 3.52 -4.12
CA MET A 100 8.38 4.00 -4.41
C MET A 100 9.43 3.38 -3.48
N SER A 101 9.14 3.30 -2.19
CA SER A 101 10.01 2.66 -1.18
C SER A 101 10.26 1.20 -1.53
N ASN A 102 9.20 0.45 -1.83
CA ASN A 102 9.30 -0.95 -2.23
C ASN A 102 10.15 -1.11 -3.49
N LYS A 103 9.93 -0.28 -4.52
CA LYS A 103 10.75 -0.30 -5.73
C LYS A 103 12.23 0.00 -5.43
N ALA A 104 12.51 0.95 -4.56
CA ALA A 104 13.88 1.33 -4.19
C ALA A 104 14.60 0.23 -3.39
N GLN A 105 13.87 -0.48 -2.54
CA GLN A 105 14.38 -1.61 -1.76
C GLN A 105 14.41 -2.93 -2.56
N GLY A 106 13.97 -2.92 -3.82
CA GLY A 106 13.85 -4.13 -4.64
C GLY A 106 12.77 -5.09 -4.15
N ILE A 107 11.82 -4.61 -3.35
CA ILE A 107 10.68 -5.37 -2.85
C ILE A 107 9.61 -5.40 -3.95
N VAL A 108 9.17 -6.60 -4.30
CA VAL A 108 8.07 -6.81 -5.25
C VAL A 108 6.84 -7.25 -4.48
N ILE A 109 5.71 -6.57 -4.69
CA ILE A 109 4.44 -6.96 -4.10
C ILE A 109 3.86 -8.09 -4.95
N ALA A 110 3.56 -9.22 -4.30
CA ALA A 110 2.85 -10.33 -4.89
C ALA A 110 1.43 -10.36 -4.30
N ASP A 111 0.44 -10.00 -5.11
CA ASP A 111 -0.97 -10.13 -4.76
C ASP A 111 -1.37 -11.61 -4.87
N VAL A 112 -1.71 -12.22 -3.75
CA VAL A 112 -2.07 -13.64 -3.64
C VAL A 112 -3.56 -13.72 -3.33
N THR A 113 -4.36 -14.13 -4.31
CA THR A 113 -5.79 -14.39 -4.13
C THR A 113 -6.01 -15.86 -3.82
N SER A 114 -6.67 -16.16 -2.71
CA SER A 114 -6.96 -17.51 -2.23
C SER A 114 -8.43 -17.67 -1.86
N ALA A 115 -8.96 -18.87 -2.02
CA ALA A 115 -10.31 -19.24 -1.60
C ALA A 115 -10.49 -19.30 -0.08
N PHE A 116 -9.39 -19.53 0.65
CA PHE A 116 -9.36 -19.69 2.11
C PHE A 116 -8.18 -18.93 2.70
N ASP A 117 -8.28 -18.55 3.98
CA ASP A 117 -7.16 -17.97 4.70
C ASP A 117 -6.01 -18.99 4.75
N LEU A 118 -4.88 -18.60 4.18
CA LEU A 118 -3.68 -19.42 4.12
C LEU A 118 -3.01 -19.42 5.48
N LYS A 119 -2.70 -20.61 6.02
CA LYS A 119 -1.91 -20.74 7.25
C LYS A 119 -0.57 -20.01 7.10
N SER A 120 -0.10 -19.40 8.20
CA SER A 120 1.15 -18.63 8.25
C SER A 120 2.37 -19.39 7.71
N GLU A 121 2.44 -20.70 7.97
CA GLU A 121 3.46 -21.61 7.44
C GLU A 121 3.47 -21.65 5.90
N LEU A 122 2.29 -21.71 5.29
CA LEU A 122 2.16 -21.73 3.83
C LEU A 122 2.49 -20.36 3.23
N LYS A 123 2.11 -19.26 3.90
CA LYS A 123 2.50 -17.90 3.51
C LYS A 123 4.02 -17.75 3.49
N ALA A 124 4.71 -18.20 4.53
CA ALA A 124 6.17 -18.14 4.59
C ALA A 124 6.83 -18.97 3.48
N SER A 125 6.37 -20.21 3.26
CA SER A 125 6.89 -21.07 2.18
C SER A 125 6.63 -20.49 0.79
N LEU A 126 5.45 -19.89 0.57
CA LEU A 126 5.11 -19.24 -0.69
C LEU A 126 6.03 -18.03 -0.94
N GLY A 127 6.26 -17.22 0.10
CA GLY A 127 7.18 -16.09 0.08
C GLY A 127 8.57 -16.52 -0.36
N SER A 128 9.18 -17.48 0.33
CA SER A 128 10.53 -17.96 -0.01
C SER A 128 10.64 -18.50 -1.43
N LYS A 129 9.65 -19.27 -1.90
CA LYS A 129 9.63 -19.77 -3.30
C LYS A 129 9.51 -18.64 -4.31
N LEU A 130 8.68 -17.63 -4.03
CA LEU A 130 8.52 -16.49 -4.93
C LEU A 130 9.76 -15.62 -4.94
N GLU A 131 10.45 -15.46 -3.81
CA GLU A 131 11.75 -14.80 -3.72
C GLU A 131 12.82 -15.52 -4.55
N GLU A 132 12.88 -16.85 -4.48
CA GLU A 132 13.79 -17.68 -5.27
C GLU A 132 13.52 -17.55 -6.78
N VAL A 133 12.25 -17.56 -7.19
CA VAL A 133 11.85 -17.45 -8.60
C VAL A 133 12.06 -16.05 -9.16
N THR A 134 11.92 -15.00 -8.35
CA THR A 134 12.01 -13.60 -8.80
C THR A 134 13.37 -12.97 -8.54
N GLY A 135 14.23 -13.58 -7.71
CA GLY A 135 15.53 -13.06 -7.31
C GLY A 135 15.44 -11.75 -6.51
N LYS A 136 14.26 -11.42 -5.96
CA LYS A 136 13.94 -10.18 -5.26
C LYS A 136 13.15 -10.49 -4.00
N LYS A 137 13.17 -9.57 -3.03
CA LYS A 137 12.38 -9.71 -1.81
C LYS A 137 10.89 -9.59 -2.15
N VAL A 138 10.06 -10.53 -1.74
CA VAL A 138 8.64 -10.56 -2.13
C VAL A 138 7.76 -10.30 -0.92
N GLN A 139 6.96 -9.24 -0.98
CA GLN A 139 5.96 -8.97 0.03
C GLN A 139 4.60 -9.49 -0.45
N LEU A 140 4.03 -10.44 0.30
CA LEU A 140 2.74 -11.05 -0.02
C LEU A 140 1.60 -10.15 0.44
N ARG A 141 0.73 -9.74 -0.49
CA ARG A 141 -0.55 -9.11 -0.18
C ARG A 141 -1.67 -10.12 -0.41
N MET A 142 -2.32 -10.54 0.67
CA MET A 142 -3.32 -11.60 0.63
C MET A 142 -4.71 -11.02 0.35
N HIS A 143 -5.43 -11.62 -0.58
CA HIS A 143 -6.84 -11.32 -0.85
C HIS A 143 -7.66 -12.60 -0.75
N GLU A 144 -8.80 -12.54 -0.06
CA GLU A 144 -9.73 -13.65 0.02
C GLU A 144 -10.82 -13.50 -1.05
N ASP A 145 -10.96 -14.50 -1.92
CA ASP A 145 -12.03 -14.55 -2.91
C ASP A 145 -12.71 -15.93 -2.89
N LYS A 146 -13.92 -15.96 -2.33
CA LYS A 146 -14.76 -17.17 -2.24
C LYS A 146 -15.26 -17.67 -3.59
N GLY A 147 -15.10 -16.91 -4.68
CA GLY A 147 -15.40 -17.34 -6.04
C GLY A 147 -14.37 -18.32 -6.62
N ILE A 148 -13.20 -18.44 -5.98
CA ILE A 148 -12.20 -19.44 -6.35
C ILE A 148 -12.62 -20.79 -5.77
N ILE A 149 -12.97 -21.74 -6.63
CA ILE A 149 -13.44 -23.08 -6.25
C ILE A 149 -12.30 -23.92 -5.60
N GLY A 150 -11.06 -23.48 -5.76
CA GLY A 150 -9.88 -23.97 -5.05
C GLY A 150 -8.58 -23.51 -5.72
N GLY A 151 -7.50 -23.39 -4.94
CA GLY A 151 -6.17 -22.99 -5.41
C GLY A 151 -5.83 -21.52 -5.17
N VAL A 152 -4.69 -21.07 -5.72
CA VAL A 152 -4.10 -19.75 -5.45
C VAL A 152 -3.75 -19.05 -6.75
N VAL A 153 -4.14 -17.79 -6.88
CA VAL A 153 -3.73 -16.92 -8.00
C VAL A 153 -2.73 -15.91 -7.45
N VAL A 154 -1.50 -15.92 -7.98
CA VAL A 154 -0.46 -14.98 -7.58
C VAL A 154 -0.22 -14.00 -8.72
N LYS A 155 -0.28 -12.70 -8.45
CA LYS A 155 0.07 -11.63 -9.40
C LYS A 155 1.26 -10.86 -8.88
N ILE A 156 2.34 -10.83 -9.66
CA ILE A 156 3.61 -10.17 -9.32
C ILE A 156 3.92 -9.18 -10.44
N GLY A 157 3.63 -7.90 -10.21
CA GLY A 157 3.67 -6.88 -11.27
C GLY A 157 2.76 -7.28 -12.45
N ASP A 158 3.38 -7.52 -13.61
CA ASP A 158 2.69 -7.97 -14.83
C ASP A 158 2.60 -9.50 -14.97
N ARG A 159 3.29 -10.25 -14.11
CA ARG A 159 3.33 -11.72 -14.19
C ARG A 159 2.21 -12.31 -13.34
N ARG A 160 1.25 -12.97 -13.98
CA ARG A 160 0.18 -13.73 -13.31
C ARG A 160 0.50 -15.21 -13.33
N ILE A 161 0.58 -15.82 -12.15
CA ILE A 161 0.73 -17.25 -11.93
C ILE A 161 -0.61 -17.74 -11.40
N ASP A 162 -1.36 -18.43 -12.25
CA ASP A 162 -2.67 -18.98 -11.88
C ASP A 162 -2.54 -20.47 -11.51
N GLY A 163 -2.61 -20.74 -10.21
CA GLY A 163 -2.63 -22.09 -9.65
C GLY A 163 -4.04 -22.53 -9.24
N SER A 164 -5.10 -21.86 -9.72
CA SER A 164 -6.47 -22.20 -9.38
C SER A 164 -6.97 -23.45 -10.12
N VAL A 165 -7.84 -24.23 -9.47
CA VAL A 165 -8.56 -25.36 -10.05
C VAL A 165 -9.42 -24.90 -11.23
N THR A 166 -10.01 -23.70 -11.11
CA THR A 166 -10.78 -23.05 -12.19
C THR A 166 -9.91 -22.81 -13.43
N GLY A 167 -8.68 -22.32 -13.24
CA GLY A 167 -7.72 -22.11 -14.32
C GLY A 167 -7.32 -23.41 -15.02
N ARG A 168 -7.08 -24.50 -14.25
CA ARG A 168 -6.79 -25.82 -14.82
C ARG A 168 -7.94 -26.39 -15.64
N LEU A 169 -9.18 -26.23 -15.17
CA LEU A 169 -10.38 -26.67 -15.91
C LEU A 169 -10.61 -25.85 -17.18
N GLN A 170 -10.36 -24.54 -17.15
CA GLN A 170 -10.44 -23.70 -18.34
C GLN A 170 -9.36 -24.03 -19.38
N ALA A 171 -8.12 -24.27 -18.94
CA ALA A 171 -7.02 -24.69 -19.83
C ALA A 171 -7.36 -26.02 -20.51
N LEU A 172 -7.86 -27.00 -19.75
CA LEU A 172 -8.30 -28.28 -20.30
C LEU A 172 -9.46 -28.12 -21.29
N LYS A 173 -10.45 -27.28 -20.98
CA LYS A 173 -11.55 -26.97 -21.90
C LYS A 173 -11.04 -26.32 -23.19
N ALA A 174 -10.07 -25.42 -23.10
CA ALA A 174 -9.48 -24.78 -24.27
C ALA A 174 -8.69 -25.77 -25.15
N GLU A 175 -7.90 -26.67 -24.56
CA GLU A 175 -7.23 -27.75 -25.30
C GLU A 175 -8.22 -28.69 -25.99
N LEU A 176 -9.32 -29.04 -25.31
CA LEU A 176 -10.37 -29.90 -25.88
C LEU A 176 -11.20 -29.20 -26.97
N MET A 177 -11.30 -27.87 -26.95
CA MET A 177 -11.98 -27.10 -27.99
C MET A 177 -11.08 -26.75 -29.18
N ALA A 178 -9.76 -26.71 -28.98
CA ALA A 178 -8.78 -26.46 -30.05
C ALA A 178 -8.41 -27.73 -30.85
N SER A 179 -8.84 -28.91 -30.40
CA SER A 179 -8.60 -30.21 -31.04
C SER A 179 -9.74 -30.70 -31.95
N ASN A 180 -10.63 -29.78 -32.39
CA ASN A 180 -11.70 -30.03 -33.36
C ASN A 180 -11.59 -29.11 -34.57
#